data_AF-A0A1W6L4R1-F1
#
_entry.id   AF-A0A1W6L4R1-F1
#
_cell.length_a   1.000
_cell.length_b   1.000
_cell.length_c   1.000
_cell.angle_alpha   90.00
_cell.angle_beta   90.00
_cell.angle_gamma   90.00
#
_symmetry.space_group_name_H-M   'P 1'
#
loop_
_entity.id
_entity.type
_entity.pdbx_description
1 polymer ?
#
loop_
_entity_poly.entity_id
_entity_poly.type
_entity_poly.pdbx_seq_one_letter_code
_entity_poly.pdbx_strand_id
1 'polypeptide(L)'
;MRAFSPISRAALALACSLALAPAARAQAAAAPTDPDADDAPPAVVNNSPLNARMFTQLFVAELEARSGQKGLAYQMMLEAARRSLDESLFRRSVGLASEMGDGPAALSAVQAWRNAIPTSVQATRYEVQLLLALDRFPEAATATRAMLDLTPPEDRAGTFASIPRLFARNRDRKANAQLLEPVLTPWVAKPETRVGASIALARMMAAAGDTARALELTRAAHQQDPAAETPALLAMELLVSHPEADAIVVDHLKVRPQGSAIRILYARVLSSMHRYAEAAAQLDEVTRRDPQIAAPWVTLAALQLELKKPAEATTTVYRYLAGLRDGSIVATAPATGTQSPIVLAAGDDDDDDSPTDQSVAQAYFLLARAAEMQRDYAGAEGWLAKVTDPQRALDVTARRAELLAKQGKLKQAVDLVRKAPEDTPEAARTKLVLEAQLYSDAKQWAQAEAVFAEANRKYPNDSELLYQQAMMAEKLNRLEDMERLLRKVIEIRPDHHHAYNALGYSLAERNLRLPEARELIVKALELSPNEPFITDSLGWVEYRLGNSQEALRLLRQAYRLRPDVEIGVHLGELLWVTGQRDEARRILREVRARDATNDVLRDTLARLKVDL
;
A
#
# COMPACT_ATOMS: atom_id res chain seq x y z
N MET A 1 -16.27 5.35 42.97
CA MET A 1 -15.82 6.68 43.43
C MET A 1 -14.44 6.95 42.86
N ARG A 2 -14.32 8.01 42.04
CA ARG A 2 -13.14 8.81 41.60
C ARG A 2 -11.81 8.05 41.38
N ALA A 3 -11.47 7.75 40.12
CA ALA A 3 -10.75 8.61 39.15
C ALA A 3 -9.22 8.37 39.19
N PHE A 4 -8.74 7.57 38.24
CA PHE A 4 -7.33 7.51 37.85
C PHE A 4 -7.24 7.44 36.32
N SER A 5 -6.58 8.42 35.74
CA SER A 5 -6.10 8.44 34.36
C SER A 5 -4.68 8.99 34.40
N PRO A 6 -3.70 8.35 33.74
CA PRO A 6 -2.60 9.09 33.16
C PRO A 6 -2.36 8.69 31.70
N ILE A 7 -2.72 9.64 30.85
CA ILE A 7 -2.01 10.14 29.66
C ILE A 7 -0.72 9.35 29.27
N SER A 8 -0.83 8.76 28.08
CA SER A 8 0.20 8.47 27.06
C SER A 8 1.64 8.94 27.33
N ARG A 9 2.55 7.98 27.46
CA ARG A 9 3.99 8.13 27.18
C ARG A 9 4.35 7.23 25.99
N ALA A 10 4.21 7.76 24.78
CA ALA A 10 4.84 7.19 23.60
C ALA A 10 6.24 7.81 23.47
N ALA A 11 7.26 7.00 23.69
CA ALA A 11 8.66 7.38 23.56
C ALA A 11 9.04 7.53 22.08
N LEU A 12 9.69 8.66 21.79
CA LEU A 12 10.26 9.04 20.52
C LEU A 12 11.56 8.23 20.28
N ALA A 13 11.50 7.15 19.51
CA ALA A 13 12.68 6.46 19.00
C ALA A 13 12.95 6.92 17.56
N LEU A 14 13.95 7.77 17.39
CA LEU A 14 14.43 8.25 16.10
C LEU A 14 15.44 7.23 15.53
N ALA A 15 14.97 6.28 14.74
CA ALA A 15 15.85 5.42 13.94
C ALA A 15 16.19 6.13 12.62
N CYS A 16 17.38 6.71 12.53
CA CYS A 16 18.00 7.09 11.26
C CYS A 16 18.67 5.86 10.65
N SER A 17 18.04 5.26 9.64
CA SER A 17 18.70 4.27 8.78
C SER A 17 19.63 4.99 7.81
N LEU A 18 20.94 4.90 8.08
CA LEU A 18 22.00 5.17 7.13
C LEU A 18 22.17 3.95 6.23
N ALA A 19 21.94 4.10 4.92
CA ALA A 19 22.38 3.13 3.94
C ALA A 19 23.91 3.16 3.86
N LEU A 20 24.56 2.16 4.45
CA LEU A 20 25.95 1.82 4.18
C LEU A 20 25.96 0.87 2.97
N ALA A 21 26.51 1.33 1.84
CA ALA A 21 26.94 0.41 0.79
C ALA A 21 28.24 -0.29 1.24
N PRO A 22 28.41 -1.61 1.03
CA PRO A 22 29.66 -2.28 1.36
C PRO A 22 30.71 -1.92 0.31
N ALA A 23 31.81 -1.29 0.74
CA ALA A 23 32.98 -1.13 -0.10
C ALA A 23 33.64 -2.51 -0.29
N ALA A 24 33.52 -3.07 -1.51
CA ALA A 24 34.26 -4.24 -1.91
C ALA A 24 35.77 -3.96 -1.79
N ARG A 25 36.49 -4.82 -1.06
CA ARG A 25 37.94 -4.82 -1.00
C ARG A 25 38.48 -5.31 -2.35
N ALA A 26 38.72 -4.39 -3.27
CA ALA A 26 39.53 -4.67 -4.45
C ALA A 26 40.99 -4.76 -4.02
N GLN A 27 41.52 -5.99 -3.99
CA GLN A 27 42.94 -6.25 -3.81
C GLN A 27 43.66 -5.78 -5.09
N ALA A 28 44.29 -4.61 -5.01
CA ALA A 28 45.06 -4.07 -6.13
C ALA A 28 46.28 -4.95 -6.39
N ALA A 29 46.22 -5.71 -7.49
CA ALA A 29 47.39 -6.31 -8.11
C ALA A 29 48.32 -5.18 -8.60
N ALA A 30 49.62 -5.30 -8.32
CA ALA A 30 50.62 -4.35 -8.76
C ALA A 30 50.72 -4.36 -10.30
N ALA A 31 50.38 -3.23 -10.93
CA ALA A 31 50.66 -2.95 -12.33
C ALA A 31 52.12 -2.47 -12.48
N PRO A 32 52.77 -2.71 -13.65
CA PRO A 32 54.19 -2.45 -13.82
C PRO A 32 54.47 -0.94 -13.84
N THR A 33 55.55 -0.54 -13.18
CA THR A 33 56.02 0.85 -13.10
C THR A 33 56.62 1.28 -14.42
N ASP A 34 56.00 2.28 -15.05
CA ASP A 34 56.51 2.99 -16.22
C ASP A 34 57.66 3.93 -15.78
N PRO A 35 58.85 3.95 -16.43
CA PRO A 35 60.02 4.68 -15.92
C PRO A 35 59.98 6.20 -16.14
N ASP A 36 58.98 6.73 -16.86
CA ASP A 36 58.89 8.15 -17.22
C ASP A 36 57.84 8.95 -16.40
N ALA A 37 57.46 8.45 -15.21
CA ALA A 37 56.47 9.09 -14.33
C ALA A 37 57.00 10.25 -13.47
N ASP A 38 58.19 10.80 -13.76
CA ASP A 38 58.84 11.83 -12.93
C ASP A 38 58.48 13.28 -13.31
N ASP A 39 57.64 13.49 -14.33
CA ASP A 39 57.15 14.83 -14.75
C ASP A 39 55.64 15.03 -14.52
N ALA A 40 55.05 14.36 -13.53
CA ALA A 40 53.74 14.74 -13.04
C ALA A 40 53.87 16.03 -12.17
N PRO A 41 53.08 17.09 -12.42
CA PRO A 41 53.10 18.27 -11.56
C PRO A 41 52.83 17.84 -10.10
N PRO A 42 53.55 18.38 -9.11
CA PRO A 42 53.40 17.96 -7.73
C PRO A 42 51.93 18.07 -7.32
N ALA A 43 51.38 16.99 -6.79
CA ALA A 43 50.01 16.96 -6.28
C ALA A 43 49.83 18.16 -5.35
N VAL A 44 48.82 18.99 -5.65
CA VAL A 44 48.53 20.19 -4.85
C VAL A 44 48.24 19.75 -3.43
N VAL A 45 49.19 20.00 -2.52
CA VAL A 45 49.02 19.70 -1.10
C VAL A 45 48.05 20.72 -0.53
N ASN A 46 46.77 20.35 -0.49
CA ASN A 46 45.76 21.10 0.23
C ASN A 46 45.96 20.88 1.73
N ASN A 47 46.81 21.71 2.34
CA ASN A 47 46.99 21.72 3.79
C ASN A 47 45.65 22.06 4.47
N SER A 48 45.31 21.28 5.48
CA SER A 48 44.11 21.54 6.28
C SER A 48 44.20 22.91 6.97
N PRO A 49 43.10 23.68 7.07
CA PRO A 49 43.06 24.90 7.88
C PRO A 49 43.18 24.63 9.39
N LEU A 50 43.27 23.35 9.80
CA LEU A 50 43.45 22.91 11.18
C LEU A 50 44.84 23.27 11.74
N ASN A 51 44.91 24.35 12.51
CA ASN A 51 46.06 24.61 13.39
C ASN A 51 45.99 23.76 14.67
N ALA A 52 47.12 23.61 15.37
CA ALA A 52 47.23 22.78 16.58
C ALA A 52 46.16 23.12 17.65
N ARG A 53 45.84 24.41 17.80
CA ARG A 53 44.81 24.87 18.75
C ARG A 53 43.40 24.41 18.34
N MET A 54 43.05 24.55 17.07
CA MET A 54 41.75 24.12 16.55
C MET A 54 41.62 22.59 16.60
N PHE A 55 42.69 21.86 16.26
CA PHE A 55 42.72 20.40 16.39
C PHE A 55 42.45 19.95 17.84
N THR A 56 43.16 20.51 18.83
CA THR A 56 42.93 20.18 20.23
C THR A 56 41.51 20.53 20.68
N GLN A 57 40.98 21.68 20.26
CA GLN A 57 39.61 22.08 20.58
C GLN A 57 38.57 21.10 20.02
N LEU A 58 38.69 20.69 18.76
CA LEU A 58 37.77 19.74 18.13
C LEU A 58 37.90 18.34 18.75
N PHE A 59 39.13 17.90 19.03
CA PHE A 59 39.38 16.62 19.68
C PHE A 59 38.75 16.54 21.06
N VAL A 60 38.90 17.58 21.88
CA VAL A 60 38.26 17.67 23.20
C VAL A 60 36.74 17.71 23.05
N ALA A 61 36.20 18.50 22.11
CA ALA A 61 34.75 18.55 21.89
C ALA A 61 34.16 17.18 21.54
N GLU A 62 34.82 16.39 20.69
CA GLU A 62 34.36 15.03 20.35
C GLU A 62 34.53 14.04 21.50
N LEU A 63 35.59 14.17 22.32
CA LEU A 63 35.76 13.37 23.52
C LEU A 63 34.63 13.64 24.52
N GLU A 64 34.27 14.90 24.71
CA GLU A 64 33.16 15.30 25.59
C GLU A 64 31.79 14.90 25.04
N ALA A 65 31.59 14.90 23.72
CA ALA A 65 30.38 14.36 23.11
C ALA A 65 30.21 12.87 23.42
N ARG A 66 31.30 12.09 23.38
CA ARG A 66 31.32 10.66 23.70
C ARG A 66 31.21 10.37 25.20
N SER A 67 31.73 11.26 26.04
CA SER A 67 31.64 11.14 27.51
C SER A 67 30.23 11.42 28.06
N GLY A 68 29.32 11.91 27.21
CA GLY A 68 27.95 12.29 27.57
C GLY A 68 27.77 13.78 27.85
N GLN A 69 28.85 14.58 27.85
CA GLN A 69 28.82 16.04 28.01
C GLN A 69 28.51 16.77 26.69
N LYS A 70 27.39 16.39 26.06
CA LYS A 70 27.00 16.88 24.73
C LYS A 70 26.76 18.40 24.67
N GLY A 71 26.35 19.03 25.77
CA GLY A 71 26.12 20.48 25.83
C GLY A 71 27.41 21.30 25.73
N LEU A 72 28.46 20.86 26.42
CA LEU A 72 29.79 21.47 26.34
C LEU A 72 30.39 21.25 24.96
N ALA A 73 30.32 20.01 24.45
CA ALA A 73 30.77 19.65 23.11
C ALA A 73 30.10 20.50 22.02
N TYR A 74 28.78 20.70 22.12
CA TYR A 74 28.00 21.56 21.23
C TYR A 74 28.54 23.00 21.16
N GLN A 75 28.78 23.61 22.33
CA GLN A 75 29.27 25.00 22.41
C GLN A 75 30.68 25.12 21.82
N MET A 76 31.58 24.20 22.17
CA MET A 76 32.95 24.17 21.65
C MET A 76 32.98 23.98 20.13
N MET A 77 32.10 23.12 19.61
CA MET A 77 31.96 22.85 18.18
C MET A 77 31.39 24.06 17.42
N LEU A 78 30.38 24.73 17.97
CA LEU A 78 29.78 25.91 17.36
C LEU A 78 30.76 27.08 17.30
N GLU A 79 31.56 27.28 18.35
CA GLU A 79 32.58 28.32 18.38
C GLU A 79 33.69 28.06 17.34
N ALA A 80 34.13 26.81 17.22
CA ALA A 80 35.10 26.42 16.19
C ALA A 80 34.53 26.63 14.77
N ALA A 81 33.26 26.27 14.56
CA ALA A 81 32.57 26.48 13.29
C ALA A 81 32.50 27.96 12.89
N ARG A 82 32.14 28.85 13.84
CA ARG A 82 32.07 30.30 13.59
C ARG A 82 33.43 30.92 13.21
N ARG A 83 34.53 30.40 13.75
CA ARG A 83 35.88 30.91 13.48
C ARG A 83 36.45 30.41 12.15
N SER A 84 36.17 29.17 11.81
CA SER A 84 36.68 28.52 10.60
C SER A 84 35.80 28.75 9.37
N LEU A 85 34.53 29.09 9.57
CA LEU A 85 33.50 29.12 8.53
C LEU A 85 33.37 27.76 7.80
N ASP A 86 33.65 26.67 8.52
CA ASP A 86 33.53 25.31 7.99
C ASP A 86 32.09 24.78 8.17
N GLU A 87 31.42 24.52 7.05
CA GLU A 87 30.07 23.96 7.02
C GLU A 87 29.95 22.61 7.74
N SER A 88 31.00 21.79 7.70
CA SER A 88 31.00 20.47 8.34
C SER A 88 30.93 20.58 9.86
N LEU A 89 31.59 21.58 10.45
CA LEU A 89 31.58 21.86 11.88
C LEU A 89 30.24 22.46 12.34
N PHE A 90 29.64 23.33 11.53
CA PHE A 90 28.27 23.80 11.79
C PHE A 90 27.28 22.63 11.77
N ARG A 91 27.32 21.77 10.75
CA ARG A 91 26.49 20.57 10.68
C ARG A 91 26.69 19.64 11.88
N ARG A 92 27.94 19.43 12.33
CA ARG A 92 28.23 18.62 13.52
C ARG A 92 27.65 19.26 14.79
N SER A 93 27.77 20.58 14.95
CA SER A 93 27.17 21.31 16.07
C SER A 93 25.64 21.14 16.12
N VAL A 94 24.96 21.25 14.97
CA VAL A 94 23.50 21.02 14.86
C VAL A 94 23.14 19.59 15.24
N GLY A 95 23.93 18.60 14.79
CA GLY A 95 23.77 17.20 15.14
C GLY A 95 23.88 16.96 16.65
N LEU A 96 24.91 17.50 17.29
CA LEU A 96 25.10 17.41 18.75
C LEU A 96 23.92 18.02 19.52
N ALA A 97 23.40 19.17 19.06
CA ALA A 97 22.23 19.79 19.67
C ALA A 97 20.95 18.95 19.50
N SER A 98 20.76 18.34 18.33
CA SER A 98 19.62 17.47 18.06
C SER A 98 19.68 16.16 18.86
N GLU A 99 20.88 15.59 19.04
CA GLU A 99 21.11 14.40 19.88
C GLU A 99 20.82 14.63 21.36
N MET A 100 20.89 15.88 21.84
CA MET A 100 20.48 16.24 23.21
C MET A 100 18.97 16.33 23.37
N GLY A 101 18.20 16.27 22.27
CA GLY A 101 16.78 16.58 22.27
C GLY A 101 16.48 18.07 22.46
N ASP A 102 17.49 18.95 22.36
CA ASP A 102 17.35 20.40 22.49
C ASP A 102 17.13 21.05 21.12
N GLY A 103 15.88 21.00 20.65
CA GLY A 103 15.48 21.58 19.38
C GLY A 103 15.75 23.09 19.25
N PRO A 104 15.48 23.92 20.27
CA PRO A 104 15.85 25.35 20.27
C PRO A 104 17.36 25.59 20.12
N ALA A 105 18.22 24.82 20.80
CA ALA A 105 19.67 24.92 20.63
C ALA A 105 20.10 24.53 19.20
N ALA A 106 19.52 23.46 18.64
CA ALA A 106 19.79 23.05 17.26
C ALA A 106 19.41 24.14 16.26
N LEU A 107 18.25 24.77 16.44
CA LEU A 107 17.80 25.87 15.61
C LEU A 107 18.73 27.09 15.72
N SER A 108 19.20 27.42 16.94
CA SER A 108 20.15 28.51 17.16
C SER A 108 21.50 28.25 16.46
N ALA A 109 21.99 27.01 16.48
CA ALA A 109 23.18 26.64 15.71
C ALA A 109 23.00 26.79 14.20
N VAL A 110 21.84 26.36 13.66
CA VAL A 110 21.55 26.57 12.23
C VAL A 110 21.42 28.05 11.88
N GLN A 111 20.79 28.86 12.73
CA GLN A 111 20.71 30.31 12.52
C GLN A 111 22.11 30.96 12.54
N ALA A 112 22.99 30.51 13.43
CA ALA A 112 24.38 30.94 13.44
C ALA A 112 25.13 30.51 12.16
N TRP A 113 24.87 29.31 11.65
CA TRP A 113 25.40 28.84 10.37
C TRP A 113 24.91 29.73 9.22
N ARG A 114 23.61 30.04 9.15
CA ARG A 114 23.05 30.94 8.13
C ARG A 114 23.60 32.35 8.19
N ASN A 115 23.87 32.88 9.38
CA ASN A 115 24.46 34.20 9.53
C ASN A 115 25.93 34.22 9.10
N ALA A 116 26.67 33.14 9.36
CA ALA A 116 28.07 33.00 8.98
C ALA A 116 28.25 32.74 7.48
N ILE A 117 27.35 31.96 6.87
CA ILE A 117 27.41 31.56 5.46
C ILE A 117 26.00 31.71 4.84
N PRO A 118 25.61 32.95 4.44
CA PRO A 118 24.26 33.22 3.94
C PRO A 118 23.87 32.47 2.65
N THR A 119 24.85 32.02 1.88
CA THR A 119 24.67 31.31 0.61
C THR A 119 24.54 29.79 0.78
N SER A 120 24.62 29.26 2.01
CA SER A 120 24.60 27.82 2.25
C SER A 120 23.21 27.20 2.05
N VAL A 121 23.07 26.38 0.99
CA VAL A 121 21.86 25.59 0.73
C VAL A 121 21.65 24.52 1.81
N GLN A 122 22.73 23.96 2.35
CA GLN A 122 22.64 22.97 3.43
C GLN A 122 22.11 23.62 4.70
N ALA A 123 22.61 24.79 5.10
CA ALA A 123 22.14 25.49 6.28
C ALA A 123 20.63 25.78 6.22
N THR A 124 20.14 26.29 5.07
CA THR A 124 18.70 26.56 4.87
C THR A 124 17.85 25.28 4.86
N ARG A 125 18.36 24.18 4.29
CA ARG A 125 17.68 22.88 4.34
C ARG A 125 17.53 22.35 5.77
N TYR A 126 18.58 22.41 6.58
CA TYR A 126 18.53 22.02 8.00
C TYR A 126 17.57 22.93 8.79
N GLU A 127 17.53 24.22 8.47
CA GLU A 127 16.63 25.18 9.12
C GLU A 127 15.16 24.81 8.89
N VAL A 128 14.79 24.53 7.64
CA VAL A 128 13.42 24.08 7.30
C VAL A 128 13.06 22.83 8.09
N GLN A 129 13.93 21.81 8.12
CA GLN A 129 13.68 20.57 8.84
C GLN A 129 13.49 20.77 10.35
N LEU A 130 14.33 21.59 10.99
CA LEU A 130 14.23 21.89 12.41
C LEU A 130 13.00 22.72 12.75
N LEU A 131 12.67 23.73 11.94
CA LEU A 131 11.47 24.53 12.13
C LEU A 131 10.20 23.67 12.03
N LEU A 132 10.17 22.72 11.09
CA LEU A 132 9.07 21.75 10.99
C LEU A 132 9.01 20.81 12.19
N ALA A 133 10.14 20.33 12.70
CA ALA A 133 10.18 19.48 13.89
C ALA A 133 9.75 20.23 15.17
N LEU A 134 9.86 21.56 15.17
CA LEU A 134 9.44 22.45 16.25
C LEU A 134 8.03 23.03 16.07
N ASP A 135 7.26 22.55 15.08
CA ASP A 135 5.93 23.03 14.72
C ASP A 135 5.87 24.55 14.37
N ARG A 136 6.98 25.12 13.91
CA ARG A 136 7.12 26.54 13.50
C ARG A 136 6.90 26.73 12.00
N PHE A 137 5.69 26.44 11.54
CA PHE A 137 5.35 26.38 10.11
C PHE A 137 5.50 27.70 9.33
N PRO A 138 5.10 28.88 9.85
CA PRO A 138 5.27 30.14 9.14
C PRO A 138 6.74 30.48 8.87
N GLU A 139 7.61 30.24 9.86
CA GLU A 139 9.05 30.40 9.70
C GLU A 139 9.62 29.36 8.74
N ALA A 140 9.15 28.11 8.80
CA ALA A 140 9.57 27.06 7.87
C ALA A 140 9.23 27.42 6.41
N ALA A 141 8.06 28.02 6.15
CA ALA A 141 7.67 28.50 4.83
C ALA A 141 8.61 29.63 4.33
N THR A 142 9.00 30.54 5.23
CA THR A 142 9.97 31.60 4.92
C THR A 142 11.35 31.04 4.63
N ALA A 143 11.83 30.09 5.43
CA ALA A 143 13.09 29.38 5.20
C ALA A 143 13.05 28.56 3.90
N THR A 144 11.90 27.99 3.54
CA THR A 144 11.71 27.26 2.27
C THR A 144 11.87 28.18 1.06
N ARG A 145 11.40 29.44 1.15
CA ARG A 145 11.63 30.45 0.10
C ARG A 145 13.14 30.69 -0.07
N ALA A 146 13.86 30.95 1.01
CA ALA A 146 15.31 31.16 0.97
C ALA A 146 16.05 29.94 0.43
N MET A 147 15.63 28.72 0.80
CA MET A 147 16.19 27.48 0.28
C MET A 147 16.02 27.38 -1.25
N LEU A 148 14.84 27.72 -1.78
CA LEU A 148 14.59 27.70 -3.22
C LEU A 148 15.42 28.75 -3.96
N ASP A 149 15.55 29.97 -3.41
CA ASP A 149 16.33 31.05 -4.01
C ASP A 149 17.82 30.70 -4.12
N LEU A 150 18.36 30.03 -3.10
CA LEU A 150 19.77 29.61 -3.06
C LEU A 150 20.06 28.30 -3.82
N THR A 151 19.03 27.51 -4.15
CA THR A 151 19.22 26.22 -4.83
C THR A 151 19.68 26.44 -6.28
N PRO A 152 20.81 25.84 -6.70
CA PRO A 152 21.27 25.89 -8.09
C PRO A 152 20.24 25.32 -9.07
N PRO A 153 20.10 25.86 -10.29
CA PRO A 153 19.09 25.43 -11.26
C PRO A 153 19.00 23.91 -11.47
N GLU A 154 20.14 23.23 -11.53
CA GLU A 154 20.28 21.78 -11.70
C GLU A 154 19.60 20.96 -10.58
N ASP A 155 19.59 21.48 -9.36
CA ASP A 155 19.05 20.78 -8.18
C ASP A 155 17.60 21.17 -7.87
N ARG A 156 17.07 22.24 -8.50
CA ARG A 156 15.74 22.78 -8.18
C ARG A 156 14.61 21.77 -8.36
N ALA A 157 14.68 20.94 -9.40
CA ALA A 157 13.69 19.91 -9.65
C ALA A 157 13.58 18.93 -8.46
N GLY A 158 14.74 18.49 -7.93
CA GLY A 158 14.81 17.64 -6.74
C GLY A 158 14.28 18.35 -5.49
N THR A 159 14.61 19.64 -5.32
CA THR A 159 14.13 20.45 -4.20
C THR A 159 12.60 20.59 -4.23
N PHE A 160 11.97 20.91 -5.37
CA PHE A 160 10.51 20.95 -5.48
C PHE A 160 9.86 19.61 -5.11
N ALA A 161 10.42 18.50 -5.61
CA ALA A 161 9.91 17.16 -5.32
C ALA A 161 9.97 16.79 -3.82
N SER A 162 10.92 17.38 -3.08
CA SER A 162 11.08 17.14 -1.64
C SER A 162 10.08 17.90 -0.76
N ILE A 163 9.62 19.09 -1.18
CA ILE A 163 8.82 20.01 -0.35
C ILE A 163 7.53 19.35 0.19
N PRO A 164 6.70 18.68 -0.65
CA PRO A 164 5.48 18.04 -0.14
C PRO A 164 5.78 16.98 0.94
N ARG A 165 6.88 16.23 0.79
CA ARG A 165 7.28 15.20 1.76
C ARG A 165 7.75 15.79 3.09
N LEU A 166 8.45 16.93 3.05
CA LEU A 166 8.88 17.64 4.27
C LEU A 166 7.68 18.09 5.10
N PHE A 167 6.64 18.61 4.45
CA PHE A 167 5.44 19.12 5.13
C PHE A 167 4.37 18.04 5.40
N ALA A 168 4.55 16.80 4.92
CA ALA A 168 3.58 15.72 5.05
C ALA A 168 3.34 15.24 6.49
N ARG A 169 4.31 15.42 7.39
CA ARG A 169 4.24 14.94 8.79
C ARG A 169 3.35 15.80 9.70
N ASN A 170 2.93 16.97 9.24
CA ASN A 170 2.09 17.88 10.02
C ASN A 170 0.60 17.45 9.99
N ARG A 171 -0.09 17.65 11.11
CA ARG A 171 -1.53 17.39 11.29
C ARG A 171 -2.41 18.35 10.49
N ASP A 172 -2.03 19.62 10.31
CA ASP A 172 -2.82 20.60 9.55
C ASP A 172 -2.30 20.77 8.12
N ARG A 173 -2.71 19.85 7.24
CA ARG A 173 -2.30 19.84 5.82
C ARG A 173 -2.84 21.05 5.05
N LYS A 174 -3.99 21.59 5.45
CA LYS A 174 -4.64 22.72 4.78
C LYS A 174 -3.90 24.02 5.06
N ALA A 175 -3.53 24.28 6.32
CA ALA A 175 -2.72 25.43 6.67
C ALA A 175 -1.37 25.42 5.95
N ASN A 176 -0.71 24.26 5.81
CA ASN A 176 0.57 24.17 5.10
C ASN A 176 0.45 24.51 3.61
N ALA A 177 -0.59 24.01 2.94
CA ALA A 177 -0.84 24.35 1.54
C ALA A 177 -1.01 25.85 1.35
N GLN A 178 -1.75 26.52 2.25
CA GLN A 178 -1.94 27.97 2.23
C GLN A 178 -0.63 28.75 2.47
N LEU A 179 0.26 28.26 3.34
CA LEU A 179 1.54 28.90 3.62
C LEU A 179 2.54 28.78 2.46
N LEU A 180 2.58 27.63 1.79
CA LEU A 180 3.55 27.36 0.72
C LEU A 180 3.08 27.74 -0.68
N GLU A 181 1.78 27.91 -0.92
CA GLU A 181 1.26 28.43 -2.18
C GLU A 181 1.95 29.74 -2.63
N PRO A 182 2.04 30.81 -1.80
CA PRO A 182 2.76 32.02 -2.19
C PRO A 182 4.28 31.83 -2.32
N VAL A 183 4.84 30.75 -1.75
CA VAL A 183 6.26 30.42 -1.90
C VAL A 183 6.53 29.78 -3.27
N LEU A 184 5.64 28.92 -3.75
CA LEU A 184 5.80 28.19 -5.01
C LEU A 184 5.26 28.97 -6.23
N THR A 185 4.27 29.85 -6.05
CA THR A 185 3.63 30.60 -7.15
C THR A 185 4.62 31.34 -8.08
N PRO A 186 5.65 32.05 -7.57
CA PRO A 186 6.63 32.71 -8.44
C PRO A 186 7.42 31.74 -9.32
N TRP A 187 7.59 30.49 -8.89
CA TRP A 187 8.29 29.44 -9.62
C TRP A 187 7.38 28.73 -10.63
N VAL A 188 6.07 28.70 -10.39
CA VAL A 188 5.08 28.25 -11.38
C VAL A 188 5.05 29.21 -12.59
N ALA A 189 5.29 30.51 -12.38
CA ALA A 189 5.28 31.49 -13.46
C ALA A 189 6.45 31.32 -14.46
N LYS A 190 7.62 30.83 -14.00
CA LYS A 190 8.84 30.69 -14.82
C LYS A 190 8.84 29.40 -15.63
N PRO A 191 9.06 29.42 -16.96
CA PRO A 191 9.01 28.22 -17.80
C PRO A 191 9.88 27.05 -17.31
N GLU A 192 11.10 27.35 -16.83
CA GLU A 192 12.11 26.35 -16.45
C GLU A 192 11.74 25.61 -15.17
N THR A 193 10.98 26.24 -14.27
CA THR A 193 10.58 25.67 -12.98
C THR A 193 9.09 25.34 -12.90
N ARG A 194 8.31 25.73 -13.91
CA ARG A 194 6.85 25.63 -13.94
C ARG A 194 6.36 24.24 -13.61
N VAL A 195 6.83 23.22 -14.33
CA VAL A 195 6.38 21.84 -14.15
C VAL A 195 6.68 21.33 -12.74
N GLY A 196 7.93 21.46 -12.28
CA GLY A 196 8.34 21.00 -10.95
C GLY A 196 7.59 21.70 -9.81
N ALA A 197 7.47 23.02 -9.89
CA ALA A 197 6.76 23.82 -8.88
C ALA A 197 5.25 23.56 -8.89
N SER A 198 4.63 23.42 -10.07
CA SER A 198 3.20 23.10 -10.21
C SER A 198 2.88 21.74 -9.61
N ILE A 199 3.71 20.71 -9.83
CA ILE A 199 3.49 19.38 -9.25
C ILE A 199 3.70 19.37 -7.73
N ALA A 200 4.70 20.11 -7.23
CA ALA A 200 4.88 20.26 -5.79
C ALA A 200 3.64 20.92 -5.14
N LEU A 201 3.15 22.01 -5.73
CA LEU A 201 1.95 22.69 -5.25
C LEU A 201 0.70 21.80 -5.36
N ALA A 202 0.53 21.09 -6.47
CA ALA A 202 -0.61 20.20 -6.69
C ALA A 202 -0.66 19.07 -5.66
N ARG A 203 0.48 18.44 -5.33
CA ARG A 203 0.56 17.42 -4.26
C ARG A 203 0.17 17.97 -2.89
N MET A 204 0.55 19.21 -2.60
CA MET A 204 0.16 19.87 -1.36
C MET A 204 -1.35 20.13 -1.31
N MET A 205 -1.94 20.59 -2.41
CA MET A 205 -3.40 20.80 -2.50
C MET A 205 -4.16 19.48 -2.36
N ALA A 206 -3.69 18.41 -3.03
CA ALA A 206 -4.26 17.08 -2.88
C ALA A 206 -4.19 16.58 -1.42
N ALA A 207 -3.05 16.77 -0.75
CA ALA A 207 -2.88 16.42 0.66
C ALA A 207 -3.78 17.25 1.60
N ALA A 208 -4.09 18.49 1.24
CA ALA A 208 -5.03 19.37 1.92
C ALA A 208 -6.51 19.03 1.65
N GLY A 209 -6.79 18.07 0.76
CA GLY A 209 -8.13 17.65 0.36
C GLY A 209 -8.71 18.42 -0.84
N ASP A 210 -8.00 19.43 -1.37
CA ASP A 210 -8.39 20.17 -2.57
C ASP A 210 -7.87 19.47 -3.83
N THR A 211 -8.50 18.32 -4.12
CA THR A 211 -8.14 17.46 -5.26
C THR A 211 -8.53 18.07 -6.61
N ALA A 212 -9.55 18.92 -6.65
CA ALA A 212 -9.94 19.67 -7.85
C ALA A 212 -8.85 20.66 -8.27
N ARG A 213 -8.35 21.46 -7.33
CA ARG A 213 -7.24 22.38 -7.62
C ARG A 213 -5.95 21.65 -7.97
N ALA A 214 -5.68 20.52 -7.29
CA ALA A 214 -4.55 19.67 -7.62
C ALA A 214 -4.60 19.18 -9.08
N LEU A 215 -5.78 18.75 -9.55
CA LEU A 215 -5.98 18.32 -10.92
C LEU A 215 -5.75 19.46 -11.93
N GLU A 216 -6.27 20.67 -11.67
CA GLU A 216 -6.05 21.83 -12.54
C GLU A 216 -4.56 22.15 -12.72
N LEU A 217 -3.82 22.18 -11.61
CA LEU A 217 -2.37 22.42 -11.63
C LEU A 217 -1.62 21.30 -12.37
N THR A 218 -2.05 20.04 -12.18
CA THR A 218 -1.47 18.88 -12.88
C THR A 218 -1.72 18.95 -14.37
N ARG A 219 -2.93 19.30 -14.79
CA ARG A 219 -3.30 19.48 -16.21
C ARG A 219 -2.49 20.61 -16.85
N ALA A 220 -2.38 21.74 -16.17
CA ALA A 220 -1.57 22.87 -16.64
C ALA A 220 -0.09 22.47 -16.79
N ALA A 221 0.47 21.74 -15.82
CA ALA A 221 1.84 21.24 -15.90
C ALA A 221 2.05 20.29 -17.10
N HIS A 222 1.11 19.37 -17.32
CA HIS A 222 1.16 18.44 -18.46
C HIS A 222 1.07 19.14 -19.82
N GLN A 223 0.22 20.16 -19.96
CA GLN A 223 0.10 20.91 -21.22
C GLN A 223 1.39 21.64 -21.62
N GLN A 224 2.23 21.97 -20.64
CA GLN A 224 3.51 22.66 -20.87
C GLN A 224 4.62 21.71 -21.27
N ASP A 225 4.70 20.56 -20.60
CA ASP A 225 5.58 19.47 -20.96
C ASP A 225 4.83 18.13 -20.94
N PRO A 226 4.23 17.74 -22.09
CA PRO A 226 3.53 16.45 -22.19
C PRO A 226 4.45 15.24 -22.00
N ALA A 227 5.76 15.42 -22.20
CA ALA A 227 6.76 14.37 -22.09
C ALA A 227 7.25 14.16 -20.65
N ALA A 228 6.95 15.07 -19.71
CA ALA A 228 7.28 14.93 -18.30
C ALA A 228 6.46 13.81 -17.66
N GLU A 229 7.12 12.95 -16.87
CA GLU A 229 6.47 11.84 -16.16
C GLU A 229 5.72 12.31 -14.90
N THR A 230 6.16 13.41 -14.28
CA THR A 230 5.64 13.86 -12.98
C THR A 230 4.16 14.24 -12.99
N PRO A 231 3.60 14.89 -14.03
CA PRO A 231 2.15 15.11 -14.12
C PRO A 231 1.37 13.81 -14.32
N ALA A 232 1.89 12.85 -15.10
CA ALA A 232 1.24 11.56 -15.29
C ALA A 232 1.19 10.75 -13.99
N LEU A 233 2.27 10.76 -13.20
CA LEU A 233 2.30 10.12 -11.88
C LEU A 233 1.25 10.70 -10.92
N LEU A 234 1.16 12.03 -10.83
CA LEU A 234 0.16 12.67 -9.97
C LEU A 234 -1.27 12.49 -10.50
N ALA A 235 -1.48 12.47 -11.82
CA ALA A 235 -2.77 12.18 -12.42
C ALA A 235 -3.27 10.77 -12.03
N MET A 236 -2.38 9.78 -11.95
CA MET A 236 -2.72 8.44 -11.45
C MET A 236 -3.14 8.45 -9.97
N GLU A 237 -2.48 9.25 -9.13
CA GLU A 237 -2.86 9.41 -7.71
C GLU A 237 -4.27 10.02 -7.56
N LEU A 238 -4.67 10.91 -8.49
CA LEU A 238 -5.96 11.60 -8.48
C LEU A 238 -7.08 10.81 -9.19
N LEU A 239 -6.76 9.75 -9.92
CA LEU A 239 -7.67 9.09 -10.86
C LEU A 239 -8.94 8.51 -10.21
N VAL A 240 -8.81 8.05 -8.96
CA VAL A 240 -9.93 7.48 -8.19
C VAL A 240 -10.99 8.55 -7.86
N SER A 241 -10.58 9.78 -7.54
CA SER A 241 -11.50 10.87 -7.23
C SER A 241 -11.86 11.72 -8.47
N HIS A 242 -10.99 11.74 -9.48
CA HIS A 242 -11.13 12.51 -10.70
C HIS A 242 -10.86 11.64 -11.94
N PRO A 243 -11.88 10.94 -12.47
CA PRO A 243 -11.74 10.11 -13.67
C PRO A 243 -11.20 10.87 -14.90
N GLU A 244 -11.42 12.18 -14.98
CA GLU A 244 -10.88 13.03 -16.05
C GLU A 244 -9.34 13.18 -16.03
N ALA A 245 -8.67 12.75 -14.95
CA ALA A 245 -7.21 12.68 -14.88
C ALA A 245 -6.63 11.63 -15.86
N ASP A 246 -7.45 10.67 -16.30
CA ASP A 246 -7.08 9.59 -17.23
C ASP A 246 -6.46 10.13 -18.53
N ALA A 247 -7.03 11.23 -19.05
CA ALA A 247 -6.56 11.87 -20.28
C ALA A 247 -5.10 12.32 -20.20
N ILE A 248 -4.64 12.78 -19.03
CA ILE A 248 -3.25 13.22 -18.81
C ILE A 248 -2.29 12.04 -18.94
N VAL A 249 -2.63 10.89 -18.35
CA VAL A 249 -1.80 9.69 -18.40
C VAL A 249 -1.76 9.12 -19.82
N VAL A 250 -2.91 9.05 -20.48
CA VAL A 250 -3.02 8.56 -21.86
C VAL A 250 -2.24 9.45 -22.83
N ASP A 251 -2.35 10.78 -22.71
CA ASP A 251 -1.62 11.71 -23.58
C ASP A 251 -0.12 11.65 -23.35
N HIS A 252 0.34 11.53 -22.10
CA HIS A 252 1.74 11.27 -21.79
C HIS A 252 2.25 9.99 -22.48
N LEU A 253 1.50 8.89 -22.40
CA LEU A 253 1.87 7.60 -23.02
C LEU A 253 1.85 7.63 -24.55
N LYS A 254 1.13 8.56 -25.19
CA LYS A 254 1.23 8.79 -26.65
C LYS A 254 2.54 9.50 -27.01
N VAL A 255 2.96 10.48 -26.19
CA VAL A 255 4.19 11.25 -26.42
C VAL A 255 5.43 10.44 -26.04
N ARG A 256 5.38 9.68 -24.96
CA ARG A 256 6.44 8.79 -24.45
C ARG A 256 5.99 7.32 -24.48
N PRO A 257 5.90 6.70 -25.67
CA PRO A 257 5.40 5.34 -25.79
C PRO A 257 6.30 4.28 -25.14
N GLN A 258 7.58 4.60 -24.91
CA GLN A 258 8.60 3.73 -24.30
C GLN A 258 8.53 3.68 -22.75
N GLY A 259 7.65 4.43 -22.10
CA GLY A 259 7.57 4.51 -20.64
C GLY A 259 6.94 3.27 -19.97
N SER A 260 7.61 2.11 -20.00
CA SER A 260 7.08 0.86 -19.44
C SER A 260 6.80 0.93 -17.94
N ALA A 261 7.61 1.67 -17.17
CA ALA A 261 7.37 1.90 -15.75
C ALA A 261 6.01 2.59 -15.50
N ILE A 262 5.69 3.64 -16.27
CA ILE A 262 4.41 4.35 -16.17
C ILE A 262 3.25 3.43 -16.57
N ARG A 263 3.39 2.62 -17.63
CA ARG A 263 2.34 1.67 -18.04
C ARG A 263 2.05 0.63 -16.97
N ILE A 264 3.08 0.08 -16.31
CA ILE A 264 2.91 -0.90 -15.23
C ILE A 264 2.18 -0.26 -14.04
N LEU A 265 2.59 0.94 -13.63
CA LEU A 265 1.92 1.67 -12.55
C LEU A 265 0.46 1.99 -12.92
N TYR A 266 0.23 2.47 -14.14
CA TYR A 266 -1.11 2.80 -14.62
C TYR A 266 -2.01 1.57 -14.67
N ALA A 267 -1.51 0.43 -15.17
CA ALA A 267 -2.24 -0.84 -15.16
C ALA A 267 -2.63 -1.28 -13.74
N ARG A 268 -1.77 -1.05 -12.74
CA ARG A 268 -2.10 -1.33 -11.34
C ARG A 268 -3.25 -0.45 -10.84
N VAL A 269 -3.21 0.86 -11.10
CA VAL A 269 -4.29 1.78 -10.68
C VAL A 269 -5.60 1.44 -11.40
N LEU A 270 -5.56 1.14 -12.69
CA LEU A 270 -6.71 0.66 -13.46
C LEU A 270 -7.27 -0.64 -12.87
N SER A 271 -6.41 -1.59 -12.50
CA SER A 271 -6.82 -2.85 -11.89
C SER A 271 -7.50 -2.64 -10.53
N SER A 272 -7.00 -1.71 -9.69
CA SER A 272 -7.65 -1.39 -8.41
C SER A 272 -9.02 -0.72 -8.57
N MET A 273 -9.28 -0.10 -9.73
CA MET A 273 -10.59 0.45 -10.10
C MET A 273 -11.44 -0.54 -10.90
N HIS A 274 -11.03 -1.82 -10.98
CA HIS A 274 -11.70 -2.87 -11.76
C HIS A 274 -11.79 -2.61 -13.28
N ARG A 275 -10.96 -1.69 -13.82
CA ARG A 275 -10.83 -1.41 -15.26
C ARG A 275 -9.87 -2.42 -15.93
N TYR A 276 -10.17 -3.72 -15.79
CA TYR A 276 -9.24 -4.80 -16.16
C TYR A 276 -8.89 -4.86 -17.65
N ALA A 277 -9.83 -4.54 -18.55
CA ALA A 277 -9.59 -4.56 -19.99
C ALA A 277 -8.52 -3.53 -20.40
N GLU A 278 -8.59 -2.34 -19.80
CA GLU A 278 -7.63 -1.26 -20.06
C GLU A 278 -6.29 -1.55 -19.41
N ALA A 279 -6.29 -2.09 -18.18
CA ALA A 279 -5.07 -2.55 -17.52
C ALA A 279 -4.34 -3.62 -18.34
N ALA A 280 -5.07 -4.62 -18.86
CA ALA A 280 -4.52 -5.66 -19.71
C ALA A 280 -3.93 -5.08 -21.00
N ALA A 281 -4.59 -4.10 -21.64
CA ALA A 281 -4.07 -3.44 -22.83
C ALA A 281 -2.74 -2.71 -22.57
N GLN A 282 -2.59 -2.07 -21.41
CA GLN A 282 -1.33 -1.42 -21.05
C GLN A 282 -0.19 -2.43 -20.82
N LEU A 283 -0.47 -3.54 -20.13
CA LEU A 283 0.54 -4.58 -19.89
C LEU A 283 0.90 -5.36 -21.15
N ASP A 284 -0.05 -5.57 -22.06
CA ASP A 284 0.22 -6.18 -23.38
C ASP A 284 1.17 -5.32 -24.22
N GLU A 285 1.05 -3.99 -24.14
CA GLU A 285 2.03 -3.10 -24.79
C GLU A 285 3.42 -3.22 -24.16
N VAL A 286 3.51 -3.40 -22.83
CA VAL A 286 4.78 -3.60 -22.13
C VAL A 286 5.42 -4.93 -22.53
N THR A 287 4.67 -6.03 -22.55
CA THR A 287 5.21 -7.36 -22.92
C THR A 287 5.66 -7.41 -24.38
N ARG A 288 5.07 -6.59 -25.27
CA ARG A 288 5.52 -6.44 -26.67
C ARG A 288 6.77 -5.58 -26.83
N ARG A 289 6.92 -4.52 -26.03
CA ARG A 289 8.05 -3.57 -26.15
C ARG A 289 9.28 -3.97 -25.36
N ASP A 290 9.07 -4.38 -24.12
CA ASP A 290 10.12 -4.77 -23.16
C ASP A 290 9.83 -6.20 -22.68
N PRO A 291 9.93 -7.21 -23.58
CA PRO A 291 9.61 -8.59 -23.24
C PRO A 291 10.46 -9.13 -22.09
N GLN A 292 11.66 -8.58 -21.87
CA GLN A 292 12.59 -8.98 -20.81
C GLN A 292 12.08 -8.77 -19.38
N ILE A 293 11.04 -7.93 -19.19
CA ILE A 293 10.48 -7.67 -17.86
C ILE A 293 9.48 -8.78 -17.51
N ALA A 294 9.80 -9.59 -16.50
CA ALA A 294 8.99 -10.76 -16.13
C ALA A 294 7.59 -10.40 -15.57
N ALA A 295 7.51 -9.45 -14.64
CA ALA A 295 6.29 -9.18 -13.87
C ALA A 295 5.03 -8.86 -14.73
N PRO A 296 5.11 -8.04 -15.80
CA PRO A 296 3.98 -7.77 -16.70
C PRO A 296 3.34 -9.02 -17.32
N TRP A 297 4.11 -10.06 -17.64
CA TRP A 297 3.58 -11.28 -18.26
C TRP A 297 2.62 -12.02 -17.34
N VAL A 298 3.01 -12.20 -16.08
CA VAL A 298 2.22 -12.91 -15.06
C VAL A 298 0.96 -12.12 -14.74
N THR A 299 1.09 -10.79 -14.54
CA THR A 299 -0.07 -9.93 -14.27
C THR A 299 -1.02 -9.86 -15.47
N LEU A 300 -0.51 -9.76 -16.70
CA LEU A 300 -1.33 -9.76 -17.91
C LEU A 300 -2.13 -11.05 -18.04
N ALA A 301 -1.49 -12.21 -17.86
CA ALA A 301 -2.16 -13.50 -17.91
C ALA A 301 -3.26 -13.62 -16.84
N ALA A 302 -3.00 -13.16 -15.61
CA ALA A 302 -4.01 -13.13 -14.55
C ALA A 302 -5.20 -12.23 -14.93
N LEU A 303 -4.97 -11.02 -15.45
CA LEU A 303 -6.02 -10.13 -15.91
C LEU A 303 -6.82 -10.71 -17.08
N GLN A 304 -6.17 -11.39 -18.02
CA GLN A 304 -6.85 -12.09 -19.13
C GLN A 304 -7.78 -13.19 -18.62
N LEU A 305 -7.39 -13.92 -17.55
CA LEU A 305 -8.26 -14.90 -16.91
C LEU A 305 -9.46 -14.23 -16.22
N GLU A 306 -9.27 -13.12 -15.50
CA GLU A 306 -10.39 -12.34 -14.93
C GLU A 306 -11.35 -11.84 -16.01
N LEU A 307 -10.83 -11.45 -17.17
CA LEU A 307 -11.61 -11.05 -18.35
C LEU A 307 -12.26 -12.22 -19.11
N LYS A 308 -12.16 -13.45 -18.60
CA LYS A 308 -12.69 -14.68 -19.22
C LYS A 308 -12.12 -14.96 -20.62
N LYS A 309 -10.84 -14.64 -20.82
CA LYS A 309 -10.07 -14.88 -22.06
C LYS A 309 -8.95 -15.92 -21.84
N PRO A 310 -9.31 -17.19 -21.56
CA PRO A 310 -8.31 -18.19 -21.17
C PRO A 310 -7.33 -18.55 -22.29
N ALA A 311 -7.72 -18.49 -23.57
CA ALA A 311 -6.83 -18.75 -24.70
C ALA A 311 -5.72 -17.68 -24.85
N GLU A 312 -6.07 -16.41 -24.62
CA GLU A 312 -5.10 -15.30 -24.60
C GLU A 312 -4.12 -15.49 -23.44
N ALA A 313 -4.64 -15.80 -22.24
CA ALA A 313 -3.83 -16.08 -21.06
C ALA A 313 -2.85 -17.22 -21.28
N THR A 314 -3.30 -18.35 -21.86
CA THR A 314 -2.43 -19.48 -22.20
C THR A 314 -1.29 -19.06 -23.13
N THR A 315 -1.59 -18.26 -24.16
CA THR A 315 -0.58 -17.76 -25.10
C THR A 315 0.46 -16.87 -24.41
N THR A 316 -0.01 -15.96 -23.55
CA THR A 316 0.85 -15.09 -22.74
C THR A 316 1.79 -15.89 -21.85
N VAL A 317 1.26 -16.90 -21.13
CA VAL A 317 2.08 -17.73 -20.24
C VAL A 317 3.08 -18.60 -21.01
N TYR A 318 2.72 -19.13 -22.18
CA TYR A 318 3.68 -19.88 -23.00
C TYR A 318 4.84 -19.03 -23.50
N ARG A 319 4.58 -17.78 -23.90
CA ARG A 319 5.65 -16.85 -24.27
C ARG A 319 6.55 -16.54 -23.08
N TYR A 320 5.96 -16.33 -21.90
CA TYR A 320 6.69 -16.11 -20.67
C TYR A 320 7.61 -17.29 -20.32
N LEU A 321 7.08 -18.52 -20.31
CA LEU A 321 7.87 -19.72 -20.02
C LEU A 321 8.96 -19.99 -21.06
N ALA A 322 8.68 -19.74 -22.35
CA ALA A 322 9.70 -19.83 -23.39
C ALA A 322 10.83 -18.82 -23.16
N GLY A 323 10.48 -17.58 -22.80
CA GLY A 323 11.45 -16.53 -22.51
C GLY A 323 12.28 -16.76 -21.25
N LEU A 324 11.72 -17.40 -20.22
CA LEU A 324 12.49 -17.87 -19.07
C LEU A 324 13.49 -18.97 -19.46
N ARG A 325 13.08 -19.89 -20.35
CA ARG A 325 13.91 -21.03 -20.78
C ARG A 325 15.08 -20.60 -21.66
N ASP A 326 14.87 -19.62 -22.54
CA ASP A 326 15.91 -19.11 -23.45
C ASP A 326 16.75 -17.98 -22.83
N GLY A 327 16.40 -17.52 -21.62
CA GLY A 327 17.08 -16.47 -20.89
C GLY A 327 16.78 -15.05 -21.36
N SER A 328 15.84 -14.86 -22.30
CA SER A 328 15.39 -13.53 -22.74
C SER A 328 14.56 -12.80 -21.68
N ILE A 329 13.99 -13.54 -20.73
CA ILE A 329 13.26 -13.02 -19.57
C ILE A 329 14.01 -13.45 -18.32
N VAL A 330 14.37 -12.48 -17.49
CA VAL A 330 15.01 -12.76 -16.20
C VAL A 330 13.93 -12.84 -15.13
N ALA A 331 13.82 -13.99 -14.47
CA ALA A 331 12.94 -14.13 -13.32
C ALA A 331 13.42 -13.19 -12.21
N THR A 332 12.59 -12.20 -11.88
CA THR A 332 12.74 -11.41 -10.67
C THR A 332 11.80 -11.99 -9.63
N ALA A 333 12.25 -12.12 -8.38
CA ALA A 333 11.37 -12.48 -7.27
C ALA A 333 10.10 -11.62 -7.32
N PRO A 334 8.89 -12.20 -7.17
CA PRO A 334 7.69 -11.41 -7.19
C PRO A 334 7.78 -10.36 -6.08
N ALA A 335 7.76 -9.08 -6.44
CA ALA A 335 7.41 -8.04 -5.48
C ALA A 335 5.99 -8.40 -5.04
N THR A 336 5.87 -8.93 -3.82
CA THR A 336 4.65 -9.40 -3.17
C THR A 336 3.63 -8.26 -3.11
N GLY A 337 2.92 -8.06 -4.21
CA GLY A 337 1.92 -7.04 -4.40
C GLY A 337 0.53 -7.53 -4.05
N THR A 338 0.38 -8.21 -2.91
CA THR A 338 -0.85 -8.42 -2.14
C THR A 338 -0.50 -9.17 -0.85
N GLN A 339 -0.21 -8.45 0.22
CA GLN A 339 -0.38 -8.97 1.57
C GLN A 339 -1.12 -7.91 2.40
N SER A 340 -2.31 -8.24 2.89
CA SER A 340 -2.64 -7.89 4.27
C SER A 340 -2.01 -8.94 5.18
N PRO A 341 -1.60 -8.56 6.40
CA PRO A 341 -0.44 -9.12 7.07
C PRO A 341 -0.87 -10.17 8.10
N ILE A 342 -0.47 -11.42 7.91
CA ILE A 342 -0.32 -12.37 9.02
C ILE A 342 1.00 -13.10 8.80
N VAL A 343 2.01 -12.63 9.54
CA VAL A 343 3.18 -13.32 10.08
C VAL A 343 3.74 -14.48 9.23
N LEU A 344 4.78 -14.19 8.46
CA LEU A 344 5.90 -15.12 8.36
C LEU A 344 7.02 -14.54 9.22
N ALA A 345 7.22 -15.19 10.36
CA ALA A 345 8.42 -15.01 11.14
C ALA A 345 9.63 -15.20 10.23
N ALA A 346 10.60 -14.30 10.32
CA ALA A 346 11.93 -14.52 9.81
C ALA A 346 12.51 -15.73 10.55
N GLY A 347 12.35 -16.91 9.96
CA GLY A 347 13.26 -18.02 10.16
C GLY A 347 14.39 -17.81 9.16
N ASP A 348 15.59 -17.55 9.69
CA ASP A 348 16.83 -17.75 8.96
C ASP A 348 16.95 -19.26 8.71
N ASP A 349 16.41 -19.74 7.58
CA ASP A 349 16.67 -21.09 7.09
C ASP A 349 17.24 -20.97 5.66
N ASP A 350 18.43 -21.57 5.51
CA ASP A 350 19.19 -21.72 4.27
C ASP A 350 18.37 -22.51 3.22
N ASP A 351 17.56 -21.84 2.39
CA ASP A 351 16.83 -22.50 1.29
C ASP A 351 17.25 -21.97 -0.10
N ASP A 352 17.82 -22.90 -0.86
CA ASP A 352 18.27 -22.85 -2.26
C ASP A 352 17.08 -22.79 -3.23
N ASP A 353 16.22 -21.77 -3.11
CA ASP A 353 15.05 -21.62 -3.97
C ASP A 353 15.28 -20.49 -4.98
N SER A 354 15.56 -20.85 -6.23
CA SER A 354 15.87 -19.86 -7.25
C SER A 354 14.61 -19.04 -7.59
N PRO A 355 14.71 -17.70 -7.76
CA PRO A 355 13.58 -16.86 -8.18
C PRO A 355 12.87 -17.36 -9.45
N THR A 356 13.57 -18.15 -10.27
CA THR A 356 13.05 -18.79 -11.47
C THR A 356 12.02 -19.88 -11.15
N ASP A 357 12.28 -20.74 -10.17
CA ASP A 357 11.40 -21.88 -9.85
C ASP A 357 10.04 -21.42 -9.33
N GLN A 358 10.04 -20.39 -8.47
CA GLN A 358 8.82 -19.76 -7.98
C GLN A 358 7.98 -19.13 -9.11
N SER A 359 8.66 -18.50 -10.07
CA SER A 359 8.03 -17.85 -11.21
C SER A 359 7.41 -18.85 -12.20
N VAL A 360 8.07 -20.01 -12.39
CA VAL A 360 7.60 -21.12 -13.22
C VAL A 360 6.40 -21.82 -12.56
N ALA A 361 6.44 -22.05 -11.24
CA ALA A 361 5.31 -22.62 -10.51
C ALA A 361 4.06 -21.74 -10.66
N GLN A 362 4.19 -20.42 -10.50
CA GLN A 362 3.10 -19.48 -10.68
C GLN A 362 2.51 -19.53 -12.11
N ALA A 363 3.36 -19.65 -13.13
CA ALA A 363 2.93 -19.81 -14.52
C ALA A 363 2.10 -21.09 -14.73
N TYR A 364 2.49 -22.22 -14.10
CA TYR A 364 1.71 -23.45 -14.17
C TYR A 364 0.34 -23.34 -13.48
N PHE A 365 0.23 -22.62 -12.36
CA PHE A 365 -1.08 -22.34 -11.76
C PHE A 365 -1.99 -21.52 -12.69
N LEU A 366 -1.45 -20.52 -13.39
CA LEU A 366 -2.21 -19.75 -14.38
C LEU A 366 -2.67 -20.61 -15.56
N LEU A 367 -1.82 -21.52 -16.06
CA LEU A 367 -2.20 -22.47 -17.11
C LEU A 367 -3.27 -23.45 -16.64
N ALA A 368 -3.18 -23.95 -15.40
CA ALA A 368 -4.20 -24.80 -14.81
C ALA A 368 -5.55 -24.07 -14.71
N ARG A 369 -5.54 -22.78 -14.33
CA ARG A 369 -6.73 -21.91 -14.31
C ARG A 369 -7.28 -21.65 -15.71
N ALA A 370 -6.43 -21.41 -16.69
CA ALA A 370 -6.85 -21.24 -18.08
C ALA A 370 -7.53 -22.51 -18.63
N ALA A 371 -6.96 -23.69 -18.36
CA ALA A 371 -7.51 -24.98 -18.78
C ALA A 371 -8.84 -25.29 -18.07
N GLU A 372 -8.93 -25.02 -16.76
CA GLU A 372 -10.17 -25.14 -15.99
C GLU A 372 -11.30 -24.29 -16.58
N MET A 373 -11.03 -23.01 -16.90
CA MET A 373 -12.04 -22.12 -17.49
C MET A 373 -12.55 -22.62 -18.84
N GLN A 374 -11.73 -23.39 -19.55
CA GLN A 374 -12.10 -24.07 -20.81
C GLN A 374 -12.75 -25.44 -20.58
N ARG A 375 -12.97 -25.85 -19.31
CA ARG A 375 -13.44 -27.18 -18.87
C ARG A 375 -12.50 -28.33 -19.24
N ASP A 376 -11.25 -28.03 -19.56
CA ASP A 376 -10.19 -29.03 -19.74
C ASP A 376 -9.57 -29.37 -18.39
N TYR A 377 -10.30 -30.17 -17.60
CA TYR A 377 -9.85 -30.59 -16.27
C TYR A 377 -8.62 -31.51 -16.34
N ALA A 378 -8.46 -32.28 -17.42
CA ALA A 378 -7.32 -33.17 -17.61
C ALA A 378 -6.05 -32.36 -17.90
N GLY A 379 -6.14 -31.36 -18.76
CA GLY A 379 -5.06 -30.41 -19.00
C GLY A 379 -4.72 -29.62 -17.74
N ALA A 380 -5.72 -29.15 -16.98
CA ALA A 380 -5.50 -28.46 -15.71
C ALA A 380 -4.70 -29.31 -14.71
N GLU A 381 -5.07 -30.59 -14.57
CA GLU A 381 -4.34 -31.55 -13.73
C GLU A 381 -2.90 -31.77 -14.24
N GLY A 382 -2.72 -31.87 -15.56
CA GLY A 382 -1.41 -32.00 -16.18
C GLY A 382 -0.47 -30.84 -15.88
N TRP A 383 -0.99 -29.60 -15.77
CA TRP A 383 -0.19 -28.44 -15.37
C TRP A 383 0.15 -28.44 -13.89
N LEU A 384 -0.81 -28.78 -13.02
CA LEU A 384 -0.57 -28.89 -11.58
C LEU A 384 0.46 -29.97 -11.24
N ALA A 385 0.48 -31.07 -11.99
CA ALA A 385 1.48 -32.13 -11.82
C ALA A 385 2.91 -31.69 -12.14
N LYS A 386 3.11 -30.57 -12.84
CA LYS A 386 4.44 -30.01 -13.12
C LYS A 386 4.97 -29.12 -12.00
N VAL A 387 4.13 -28.78 -11.02
CA VAL A 387 4.56 -28.07 -9.80
C VAL A 387 5.11 -29.13 -8.85
N THR A 388 6.43 -29.27 -8.80
CA THR A 388 7.13 -30.30 -8.00
C THR A 388 7.68 -29.78 -6.67
N ASP A 389 7.56 -28.48 -6.43
CA ASP A 389 8.00 -27.82 -5.21
C ASP A 389 7.28 -28.40 -3.98
N PRO A 390 8.01 -29.05 -3.04
CA PRO A 390 7.44 -29.60 -1.82
C PRO A 390 6.74 -28.55 -0.93
N GLN A 391 7.25 -27.31 -0.90
CA GLN A 391 6.66 -26.22 -0.10
C GLN A 391 5.26 -25.85 -0.62
N ARG A 392 5.00 -26.06 -1.92
CA ARG A 392 3.71 -25.82 -2.58
C ARG A 392 2.82 -27.05 -2.68
N ALA A 393 3.19 -28.17 -2.07
CA ALA A 393 2.43 -29.41 -2.17
C ALA A 393 0.98 -29.26 -1.67
N LEU A 394 0.75 -28.45 -0.63
CA LEU A 394 -0.59 -28.12 -0.14
C LEU A 394 -1.36 -27.23 -1.10
N ASP A 395 -0.74 -26.21 -1.71
CA ASP A 395 -1.39 -25.34 -2.71
C ASP A 395 -1.84 -26.14 -3.93
N VAL A 396 -0.97 -27.05 -4.40
CA VAL A 396 -1.30 -27.97 -5.50
C VAL A 396 -2.46 -28.88 -5.08
N THR A 397 -2.45 -29.43 -3.87
CA THR A 397 -3.52 -30.30 -3.36
C THR A 397 -4.85 -29.54 -3.27
N ALA A 398 -4.85 -28.33 -2.70
CA ALA A 398 -6.01 -27.45 -2.63
C ALA A 398 -6.61 -27.24 -4.01
N ARG A 399 -5.76 -26.87 -4.97
CA ARG A 399 -6.20 -26.59 -6.33
C ARG A 399 -6.74 -27.82 -7.05
N ARG A 400 -6.13 -29.00 -6.86
CA ARG A 400 -6.65 -30.28 -7.38
C ARG A 400 -8.01 -30.63 -6.78
N ALA A 401 -8.17 -30.40 -5.48
CA ALA A 401 -9.43 -30.67 -4.78
C ALA A 401 -10.55 -29.75 -5.27
N GLU A 402 -10.28 -28.46 -5.49
CA GLU A 402 -11.23 -27.53 -6.12
C GLU A 402 -11.67 -28.00 -7.52
N LEU A 403 -10.72 -28.45 -8.35
CA LEU A 403 -11.04 -28.99 -9.68
C LEU A 403 -11.95 -30.22 -9.59
N LEU A 404 -11.71 -31.12 -8.63
CA LEU A 404 -12.57 -32.28 -8.38
C LEU A 404 -13.96 -31.87 -7.88
N ALA A 405 -14.03 -30.90 -6.97
CA ALA A 405 -15.29 -30.38 -6.44
C ALA A 405 -16.15 -29.75 -7.54
N LYS A 406 -15.56 -28.96 -8.45
CA LYS A 406 -16.26 -28.38 -9.61
C LYS A 406 -16.74 -29.41 -10.64
N GLN A 407 -16.12 -30.60 -10.67
CA GLN A 407 -16.61 -31.75 -11.43
C GLN A 407 -17.74 -32.52 -10.72
N GLY A 408 -18.21 -32.04 -9.56
CA GLY A 408 -19.20 -32.73 -8.73
C GLY A 408 -18.63 -33.89 -7.89
N LYS A 409 -17.31 -34.07 -7.87
CA LYS A 409 -16.63 -35.17 -7.17
C LYS A 409 -16.19 -34.74 -5.76
N LEU A 410 -17.08 -34.09 -5.01
CA LEU A 410 -16.77 -33.50 -3.69
C LEU A 410 -16.14 -34.51 -2.72
N LYS A 411 -16.63 -35.76 -2.69
CA LYS A 411 -16.06 -36.80 -1.82
C LYS A 411 -14.58 -37.07 -2.14
N GLN A 412 -14.24 -37.16 -3.43
CA GLN A 412 -12.85 -37.38 -3.87
C GLN A 412 -11.98 -36.17 -3.58
N ALA A 413 -12.52 -34.96 -3.70
CA ALA A 413 -11.84 -33.72 -3.34
C ALA A 413 -11.47 -33.70 -1.85
N VAL A 414 -12.43 -34.01 -0.98
CA VAL A 414 -12.22 -34.09 0.47
C VAL A 414 -11.24 -35.20 0.81
N ASP A 415 -11.37 -36.39 0.22
CA ASP A 415 -10.43 -37.50 0.44
C ASP A 415 -9.01 -37.15 -0.02
N LEU A 416 -8.85 -36.35 -1.07
CA LEU A 416 -7.56 -35.86 -1.53
C LEU A 416 -6.92 -34.93 -0.50
N VAL A 417 -7.66 -33.93 -0.01
CA VAL A 417 -7.17 -33.02 1.04
C VAL A 417 -6.82 -33.81 2.30
N ARG A 418 -7.68 -34.74 2.72
CA ARG A 418 -7.46 -35.62 3.89
C ARG A 418 -6.22 -36.52 3.78
N LYS A 419 -5.74 -36.80 2.58
CA LYS A 419 -4.50 -37.59 2.35
C LYS A 419 -3.26 -36.71 2.22
N ALA A 420 -3.41 -35.39 2.13
CA ALA A 420 -2.28 -34.49 2.07
C ALA A 420 -1.41 -34.63 3.35
N PRO A 421 -0.07 -34.51 3.23
CA PRO A 421 0.84 -34.55 4.37
C PRO A 421 0.48 -33.49 5.43
N GLU A 422 0.66 -33.84 6.69
CA GLU A 422 0.45 -32.96 7.86
C GLU A 422 1.77 -32.81 8.64
N ASP A 423 2.85 -32.50 7.93
CA ASP A 423 4.20 -32.57 8.49
C ASP A 423 4.47 -31.48 9.55
N THR A 424 3.66 -30.41 9.57
CA THR A 424 3.71 -29.35 10.57
C THR A 424 2.32 -29.08 11.17
N PRO A 425 2.23 -28.50 12.40
CA PRO A 425 0.96 -28.08 12.95
C PRO A 425 0.19 -27.08 12.08
N GLU A 426 0.91 -26.24 11.33
CA GLU A 426 0.33 -25.29 10.38
C GLU A 426 -0.22 -25.99 9.13
N ALA A 427 0.47 -27.01 8.62
CA ALA A 427 -0.02 -27.86 7.53
C ALA A 427 -1.31 -28.59 7.95
N ALA A 428 -1.34 -29.16 9.17
CA ALA A 428 -2.52 -29.81 9.72
C ALA A 428 -3.71 -28.84 9.87
N ARG A 429 -3.45 -27.62 10.33
CA ARG A 429 -4.44 -26.54 10.41
C ARG A 429 -4.98 -26.17 9.03
N THR A 430 -4.08 -25.91 8.08
CA THR A 430 -4.41 -25.51 6.70
C THR A 430 -5.26 -26.58 6.01
N LYS A 431 -4.92 -27.86 6.18
CA LYS A 431 -5.68 -28.98 5.65
C LYS A 431 -7.14 -29.01 6.13
N LEU A 432 -7.40 -28.74 7.42
CA LEU A 432 -8.76 -28.64 7.96
C LEU A 432 -9.52 -27.45 7.35
N VAL A 433 -8.85 -26.31 7.17
CA VAL A 433 -9.44 -25.13 6.50
C VAL A 433 -9.82 -25.47 5.06
N LEU A 434 -8.94 -26.12 4.31
CA LEU A 434 -9.20 -26.54 2.93
C LEU A 434 -10.39 -27.52 2.86
N GLU A 435 -10.44 -28.50 3.76
CA GLU A 435 -11.56 -29.45 3.81
C GLU A 435 -12.89 -28.73 4.11
N ALA A 436 -12.91 -27.84 5.11
CA ALA A 436 -14.10 -27.07 5.44
C ALA A 436 -14.52 -26.15 4.29
N GLN A 437 -13.57 -25.54 3.58
CA GLN A 437 -13.83 -24.68 2.43
C GLN A 437 -14.50 -25.46 1.29
N LEU A 438 -14.06 -26.69 0.99
CA LEU A 438 -14.70 -27.54 -0.02
C LEU A 438 -16.18 -27.80 0.31
N TYR A 439 -16.50 -28.02 1.58
CA TYR A 439 -17.88 -28.17 2.03
C TYR A 439 -18.65 -26.84 1.95
N SER A 440 -18.04 -25.73 2.36
CA SER A 440 -18.62 -24.39 2.27
C SER A 440 -18.97 -24.00 0.83
N ASP A 441 -18.06 -24.19 -0.11
CA ASP A 441 -18.27 -23.89 -1.53
C ASP A 441 -19.37 -24.75 -2.15
N ALA A 442 -19.51 -25.99 -1.69
CA ALA A 442 -20.60 -26.89 -2.06
C ALA A 442 -21.92 -26.59 -1.32
N LYS A 443 -21.99 -25.51 -0.55
CA LYS A 443 -23.11 -25.13 0.34
C LYS A 443 -23.51 -26.22 1.35
N GLN A 444 -22.58 -27.12 1.68
CA GLN A 444 -22.74 -28.17 2.68
C GLN A 444 -22.39 -27.65 4.08
N TRP A 445 -23.15 -26.66 4.54
CA TRP A 445 -22.85 -25.88 5.75
C TRP A 445 -22.69 -26.71 7.02
N ALA A 446 -23.48 -27.79 7.17
CA ALA A 446 -23.41 -28.66 8.33
C ALA A 446 -22.08 -29.44 8.41
N GLN A 447 -21.58 -29.91 7.25
CA GLN A 447 -20.29 -30.59 7.17
C GLN A 447 -19.14 -29.62 7.38
N ALA A 448 -19.20 -28.43 6.78
CA ALA A 448 -18.22 -27.37 7.01
C ALA A 448 -18.14 -26.98 8.49
N GLU A 449 -19.29 -26.80 9.15
CA GLU A 449 -19.37 -26.51 10.59
C GLU A 449 -18.73 -27.62 11.42
N ALA A 450 -18.99 -28.90 11.10
CA ALA A 450 -18.41 -30.02 11.81
C ALA A 450 -16.87 -30.06 11.70
N VAL A 451 -16.32 -29.77 10.52
CA VAL A 451 -14.86 -29.70 10.30
C VAL A 451 -14.25 -28.52 11.07
N PHE A 452 -14.86 -27.32 11.00
CA PHE A 452 -14.39 -26.18 11.79
C PHE A 452 -14.53 -26.42 13.30
N ALA A 453 -15.57 -27.13 13.76
CA ALA A 453 -15.72 -27.52 15.16
C ALA A 453 -14.64 -28.51 15.61
N GLU A 454 -14.18 -29.40 14.73
CA GLU A 454 -12.98 -30.21 14.98
C GLU A 454 -11.73 -29.34 15.05
N ALA A 455 -11.53 -28.45 14.09
CA ALA A 455 -10.39 -27.55 14.06
C ALA A 455 -10.31 -26.69 15.33
N ASN A 456 -11.43 -26.11 15.79
CA ASN A 456 -11.49 -25.31 17.02
C ASN A 456 -11.32 -26.13 18.30
N ARG A 457 -11.52 -27.46 18.27
CA ARG A 457 -11.13 -28.33 19.40
C ARG A 457 -9.61 -28.53 19.47
N LYS A 458 -8.94 -28.60 18.31
CA LYS A 458 -7.47 -28.72 18.21
C LYS A 458 -6.76 -27.39 18.44
N TYR A 459 -7.36 -26.29 17.97
CA TYR A 459 -6.79 -24.94 17.99
C TYR A 459 -7.75 -23.94 18.68
N PRO A 460 -7.99 -24.07 20.00
CA PRO A 460 -9.10 -23.39 20.69
C PRO A 460 -9.01 -21.87 20.76
N ASN A 461 -7.82 -21.29 20.53
CA ASN A 461 -7.58 -19.84 20.57
C ASN A 461 -7.26 -19.26 19.18
N ASP A 462 -7.43 -20.05 18.12
CA ASP A 462 -7.30 -19.55 16.76
C ASP A 462 -8.54 -18.72 16.40
N SER A 463 -8.38 -17.41 16.45
CA SER A 463 -9.49 -16.48 16.22
C SER A 463 -9.98 -16.47 14.77
N GLU A 464 -9.18 -16.94 13.80
CA GLU A 464 -9.66 -17.10 12.42
C GLU A 464 -10.56 -18.32 12.29
N LEU A 465 -10.15 -19.48 12.83
CA LEU A 465 -10.98 -20.70 12.81
C LEU A 465 -12.29 -20.52 13.60
N LEU A 466 -12.25 -19.79 14.72
CA LEU A 466 -13.45 -19.42 15.48
C LEU A 466 -14.39 -18.54 14.66
N TYR A 467 -13.84 -17.55 13.94
CA TYR A 467 -14.62 -16.68 13.05
C TYR A 467 -15.27 -17.48 11.91
N GLN A 468 -14.52 -18.35 11.23
CA GLN A 468 -15.04 -19.18 10.14
C GLN A 468 -16.13 -20.15 10.61
N GLN A 469 -15.97 -20.78 11.78
CA GLN A 469 -17.04 -21.60 12.37
C GLN A 469 -18.29 -20.74 12.65
N ALA A 470 -18.12 -19.53 13.17
CA ALA A 470 -19.24 -18.63 13.43
C ALA A 470 -20.01 -18.29 12.14
N MET A 471 -19.31 -18.11 11.02
CA MET A 471 -19.95 -17.88 9.72
C MET A 471 -20.72 -19.12 9.24
N MET A 472 -20.24 -20.33 9.51
CA MET A 472 -21.04 -21.54 9.24
C MET A 472 -22.27 -21.62 10.15
N ALA A 473 -22.15 -21.24 11.42
CA ALA A 473 -23.29 -21.15 12.34
C ALA A 473 -24.32 -20.11 11.88
N GLU A 474 -23.89 -18.98 11.30
CA GLU A 474 -24.76 -18.00 10.64
C GLU A 474 -25.56 -18.65 9.49
N LYS A 475 -24.88 -19.36 8.59
CA LYS A 475 -25.53 -20.05 7.44
C LYS A 475 -26.51 -21.14 7.88
N LEU A 476 -26.28 -21.73 9.05
CA LEU A 476 -27.17 -22.72 9.68
C LEU A 476 -28.25 -22.08 10.56
N ASN A 477 -28.29 -20.74 10.65
CA ASN A 477 -29.17 -19.96 11.52
C ASN A 477 -29.09 -20.35 13.01
N ARG A 478 -27.90 -20.74 13.47
CA ARG A 478 -27.58 -21.04 14.89
C ARG A 478 -27.03 -19.79 15.57
N LEU A 479 -27.92 -18.86 15.92
CA LEU A 479 -27.55 -17.52 16.40
C LEU A 479 -26.71 -17.57 17.69
N GLU A 480 -27.07 -18.41 18.64
CA GLU A 480 -26.38 -18.50 19.94
C GLU A 480 -24.94 -19.01 19.78
N ASP A 481 -24.73 -19.94 18.85
CA ASP A 481 -23.40 -20.46 18.53
C ASP A 481 -22.54 -19.40 17.85
N MET A 482 -23.09 -18.75 16.82
CA MET A 482 -22.42 -17.66 16.11
C MET A 482 -22.02 -16.54 17.08
N GLU A 483 -22.94 -16.06 17.92
CA GLU A 483 -22.65 -14.99 18.87
C GLU A 483 -21.57 -15.38 19.87
N ARG A 484 -21.67 -16.57 20.48
CA ARG A 484 -20.65 -17.06 21.43
C ARG A 484 -19.27 -17.11 20.78
N LEU A 485 -19.17 -17.62 19.56
CA LEU A 485 -17.92 -17.72 18.81
C LEU A 485 -17.38 -16.33 18.46
N LEU A 486 -18.20 -15.42 17.92
CA LEU A 486 -17.76 -14.06 17.56
C LEU A 486 -17.34 -13.25 18.78
N ARG A 487 -18.02 -13.38 19.92
CA ARG A 487 -17.59 -12.73 21.17
C ARG A 487 -16.24 -13.26 21.64
N LYS A 488 -15.99 -14.56 21.50
CA LYS A 488 -14.67 -15.15 21.79
C LYS A 488 -13.59 -14.62 20.83
N VAL A 489 -13.90 -14.46 19.55
CA VAL A 489 -12.99 -13.82 18.57
C VAL A 489 -12.64 -12.40 19.02
N ILE A 490 -13.64 -11.61 19.40
CA ILE A 490 -13.46 -10.23 19.89
C ILE A 490 -12.61 -10.19 21.17
N GLU A 491 -12.79 -11.15 22.08
CA GLU A 491 -11.99 -11.27 23.30
C GLU A 491 -10.52 -11.58 23.01
N ILE A 492 -10.26 -12.53 22.10
CA ILE A 492 -8.90 -12.92 21.70
C ILE A 492 -8.22 -11.84 20.86
N ARG A 493 -8.98 -11.22 19.95
CA ARG A 493 -8.48 -10.26 18.95
C ARG A 493 -9.38 -9.00 18.92
N PRO A 494 -9.19 -8.04 19.84
CA PRO A 494 -10.01 -6.82 19.93
C PRO A 494 -9.91 -5.86 18.73
N ASP A 495 -8.96 -6.07 17.83
CA ASP A 495 -8.79 -5.34 16.57
C ASP A 495 -9.41 -6.06 15.37
N HIS A 496 -10.11 -7.19 15.56
CA HIS A 496 -10.76 -7.95 14.49
C HIS A 496 -12.08 -7.32 14.00
N HIS A 497 -11.96 -6.29 13.16
CA HIS A 497 -13.12 -5.54 12.65
C HIS A 497 -14.20 -6.43 11.99
N HIS A 498 -13.84 -7.51 11.30
CA HIS A 498 -14.81 -8.43 10.68
C HIS A 498 -15.73 -9.12 11.71
N ALA A 499 -15.23 -9.45 12.91
CA ALA A 499 -16.06 -10.09 13.93
C ALA A 499 -17.08 -9.10 14.54
N TYR A 500 -16.64 -7.87 14.81
CA TYR A 500 -17.54 -6.79 15.22
C TYR A 500 -18.63 -6.52 14.19
N ASN A 501 -18.24 -6.39 12.91
CA ASN A 501 -19.19 -6.16 11.83
C ASN A 501 -20.18 -7.31 11.68
N ALA A 502 -19.69 -8.56 11.61
CA ALA A 502 -20.55 -9.73 11.45
C ALA A 502 -21.55 -9.89 12.60
N LEU A 503 -21.11 -9.67 13.85
CA LEU A 503 -22.00 -9.74 15.01
C LEU A 503 -23.04 -8.62 14.96
N GLY A 504 -22.61 -7.37 14.79
CA GLY A 504 -23.53 -6.22 14.73
C GLY A 504 -24.54 -6.34 13.59
N TYR A 505 -24.09 -6.70 12.39
CA TYR A 505 -24.95 -6.89 11.23
C TYR A 505 -25.96 -8.03 11.48
N SER A 506 -25.50 -9.17 12.00
CA SER A 506 -26.39 -10.32 12.27
C SER A 506 -27.48 -10.01 13.30
N LEU A 507 -27.17 -9.17 14.29
CA LEU A 507 -28.13 -8.67 15.27
C LEU A 507 -29.13 -7.71 14.62
N ALA A 508 -28.63 -6.75 13.85
CA ALA A 508 -29.47 -5.78 13.13
C ALA A 508 -30.43 -6.46 12.15
N GLU A 509 -29.93 -7.43 11.37
CA GLU A 509 -30.74 -8.16 10.39
C GLU A 509 -31.92 -8.88 11.04
N ARG A 510 -31.72 -9.39 12.26
CA ARG A 510 -32.75 -10.08 13.06
C ARG A 510 -33.58 -9.14 13.94
N ASN A 511 -33.38 -7.82 13.84
CA ASN A 511 -34.02 -6.80 14.68
C ASN A 511 -33.72 -6.92 16.18
N LEU A 512 -32.57 -7.48 16.55
CA LEU A 512 -32.20 -7.75 17.93
C LEU A 512 -31.18 -6.73 18.40
N ARG A 513 -31.36 -6.22 19.64
CA ARG A 513 -30.36 -5.37 20.33
C ARG A 513 -29.74 -4.29 19.44
N LEU A 514 -30.57 -3.57 18.68
CA LEU A 514 -30.13 -2.58 17.69
C LEU A 514 -29.12 -1.54 18.23
N PRO A 515 -29.24 -1.04 19.49
CA PRO A 515 -28.22 -0.17 20.06
C PRO A 515 -26.83 -0.85 20.16
N GLU A 516 -26.78 -2.10 20.60
CA GLU A 516 -25.53 -2.89 20.64
C GLU A 516 -24.99 -3.15 19.23
N ALA A 517 -25.87 -3.52 18.29
CA ALA A 517 -25.49 -3.73 16.90
C ALA A 517 -24.79 -2.50 16.30
N ARG A 518 -25.31 -1.31 16.61
CA ARG A 518 -24.71 -0.04 16.20
C ARG A 518 -23.34 0.17 16.82
N GLU A 519 -23.19 -0.04 18.13
CA GLU A 519 -21.90 0.11 18.82
C GLU A 519 -20.84 -0.82 18.24
N LEU A 520 -21.20 -2.09 17.96
CA LEU A 520 -20.30 -3.07 17.34
C LEU A 520 -19.85 -2.61 15.95
N ILE A 521 -20.75 -2.16 15.09
CA ILE A 521 -20.38 -1.74 13.72
C ILE A 521 -19.61 -0.42 13.73
N VAL A 522 -19.96 0.53 14.60
CA VAL A 522 -19.15 1.74 14.80
C VAL A 522 -17.73 1.36 15.20
N LYS A 523 -17.56 0.38 16.09
CA LYS A 523 -16.23 -0.13 16.46
C LYS A 523 -15.49 -0.76 15.28
N ALA A 524 -16.19 -1.53 14.44
CA ALA A 524 -15.61 -2.08 13.23
C ALA A 524 -15.12 -0.99 12.26
N LEU A 525 -15.87 0.11 12.12
CA LEU A 525 -15.52 1.24 11.26
C LEU A 525 -14.37 2.08 11.82
N GLU A 526 -14.25 2.21 13.15
CA GLU A 526 -13.07 2.81 13.80
C GLU A 526 -11.79 2.03 13.49
N LEU A 527 -11.87 0.70 13.51
CA LEU A 527 -10.75 -0.21 13.23
C LEU A 527 -10.39 -0.25 11.74
N SER A 528 -11.39 -0.11 10.85
CA SER A 528 -11.20 -0.09 9.39
C SER A 528 -11.95 1.08 8.75
N PRO A 529 -11.40 2.31 8.79
CA PRO A 529 -12.04 3.49 8.23
C PRO A 529 -12.24 3.38 6.71
N ASN A 530 -13.35 3.93 6.20
CA ASN A 530 -13.70 3.95 4.79
C ASN A 530 -13.94 2.58 4.13
N GLU A 531 -14.16 1.52 4.90
CA GLU A 531 -14.54 0.22 4.33
C GLU A 531 -16.01 0.26 3.86
N PRO A 532 -16.30 0.04 2.55
CA PRO A 532 -17.66 0.12 2.01
C PRO A 532 -18.69 -0.86 2.60
N PHE A 533 -18.33 -2.12 2.85
CA PHE A 533 -19.20 -3.13 3.46
C PHE A 533 -19.50 -2.86 4.94
N ILE A 534 -18.55 -2.29 5.68
CA ILE A 534 -18.82 -1.87 7.08
C ILE A 534 -19.72 -0.63 7.08
N THR A 535 -19.50 0.30 6.14
CA THR A 535 -20.37 1.47 5.94
C THR A 535 -21.79 1.07 5.54
N ASP A 536 -21.92 0.05 4.69
CA ASP A 536 -23.19 -0.57 4.30
C ASP A 536 -23.89 -1.19 5.52
N SER A 537 -23.18 -1.99 6.30
CA SER A 537 -23.69 -2.58 7.55
C SER A 537 -24.18 -1.50 8.52
N LEU A 538 -23.46 -0.38 8.67
CA LEU A 538 -23.90 0.74 9.51
C LEU A 538 -25.16 1.39 8.95
N GLY A 539 -25.21 1.61 7.64
CA GLY A 539 -26.40 2.12 6.96
C GLY A 539 -27.62 1.23 7.19
N TRP A 540 -27.43 -0.09 7.14
CA TRP A 540 -28.48 -1.06 7.45
C TRP A 540 -28.95 -0.97 8.90
N VAL A 541 -28.04 -0.86 9.87
CA VAL A 541 -28.41 -0.68 11.28
C VAL A 541 -29.18 0.62 11.51
N GLU A 542 -28.73 1.73 10.92
CA GLU A 542 -29.42 3.02 11.02
C GLU A 542 -30.83 2.93 10.42
N TYR A 543 -31.02 2.18 9.32
CA TYR A 543 -32.34 1.89 8.78
C TYR A 543 -33.22 1.14 9.80
N ARG A 544 -32.69 0.09 10.42
CA ARG A 544 -33.43 -0.70 11.43
C ARG A 544 -33.76 0.10 12.69
N LEU A 545 -32.94 1.10 13.03
CA LEU A 545 -33.21 2.07 14.08
C LEU A 545 -34.25 3.15 13.69
N GLY A 546 -34.66 3.20 12.43
CA GLY A 546 -35.61 4.18 11.90
C GLY A 546 -34.97 5.45 11.32
N ASN A 547 -33.64 5.58 11.36
CA ASN A 547 -32.87 6.73 10.90
C ASN A 547 -32.67 6.72 9.37
N SER A 548 -33.78 6.69 8.63
CA SER A 548 -33.80 6.43 7.18
C SER A 548 -32.97 7.41 6.34
N GLN A 549 -32.88 8.69 6.72
CA GLN A 549 -32.08 9.68 6.00
C GLN A 549 -30.58 9.41 6.12
N GLU A 550 -30.11 9.09 7.32
CA GLU A 550 -28.70 8.79 7.57
C GLU A 550 -28.31 7.46 6.93
N ALA A 551 -29.20 6.46 7.02
CA ALA A 551 -29.04 5.18 6.32
C ALA A 551 -28.86 5.36 4.81
N LEU A 552 -29.70 6.19 4.16
CA LEU A 552 -29.54 6.51 2.73
C LEU A 552 -28.22 7.21 2.42
N ARG A 553 -27.77 8.15 3.27
CA ARG A 553 -26.49 8.84 3.11
C ARG A 553 -25.33 7.84 3.14
N LEU A 554 -25.33 6.93 4.11
CA LEU A 554 -24.32 5.89 4.30
C LEU A 554 -24.33 4.87 3.15
N LEU A 555 -25.49 4.34 2.77
CA LEU A 555 -25.61 3.36 1.68
C LEU A 555 -25.21 3.96 0.32
N ARG A 556 -25.57 5.22 0.04
CA ARG A 556 -25.08 5.94 -1.16
C ARG A 556 -23.56 6.15 -1.13
N GLN A 557 -22.99 6.39 0.05
CA GLN A 557 -21.54 6.49 0.21
C GLN A 557 -20.86 5.14 -0.04
N ALA A 558 -21.35 4.07 0.58
CA ALA A 558 -20.85 2.71 0.38
C ALA A 558 -20.90 2.29 -1.10
N TYR A 559 -22.05 2.47 -1.76
CA TYR A 559 -22.22 2.10 -3.18
C TYR A 559 -21.36 2.93 -4.13
N ARG A 560 -21.10 4.22 -3.82
CA ARG A 560 -20.16 5.03 -4.61
C ARG A 560 -18.71 4.57 -4.46
N LEU A 561 -18.30 4.16 -3.27
CA LEU A 561 -16.96 3.65 -3.01
C LEU A 561 -16.77 2.25 -3.62
N ARG A 562 -17.80 1.40 -3.53
CA ARG A 562 -17.82 0.06 -4.12
C ARG A 562 -19.22 -0.25 -4.67
N PRO A 563 -19.39 -0.25 -6.00
CA PRO A 563 -20.65 -0.61 -6.68
C PRO A 563 -20.95 -2.13 -6.63
N ASP A 564 -21.00 -2.70 -5.43
CA ASP A 564 -21.24 -4.11 -5.16
C ASP A 564 -22.74 -4.48 -5.26
N VAL A 565 -23.01 -5.77 -5.48
CA VAL A 565 -24.37 -6.32 -5.60
C VAL A 565 -25.11 -6.20 -4.27
N GLU A 566 -24.55 -6.66 -3.16
CA GLU A 566 -25.24 -6.68 -1.85
C GLU A 566 -25.49 -5.25 -1.33
N ILE A 567 -24.46 -4.39 -1.42
CA ILE A 567 -24.59 -2.95 -1.07
C ILE A 567 -25.69 -2.29 -1.91
N GLY A 568 -25.72 -2.59 -3.21
CA GLY A 568 -26.73 -2.08 -4.13
C GLY A 568 -28.14 -2.63 -3.82
N VAL A 569 -28.27 -3.86 -3.35
CA VAL A 569 -29.57 -4.42 -2.89
C VAL A 569 -30.06 -3.67 -1.66
N HIS A 570 -29.23 -3.46 -0.63
CA HIS A 570 -29.61 -2.70 0.56
C HIS A 570 -30.02 -1.25 0.22
N LEU A 571 -29.24 -0.58 -0.63
CA LEU A 571 -29.58 0.76 -1.13
C LEU A 571 -30.89 0.75 -1.91
N GLY A 572 -31.07 -0.19 -2.82
CA GLY A 572 -32.27 -0.33 -3.64
C GLY A 572 -33.51 -0.59 -2.80
N GLU A 573 -33.42 -1.47 -1.80
CA GLU A 573 -34.49 -1.75 -0.85
C GLU A 573 -34.85 -0.51 -0.03
N LEU A 574 -33.85 0.18 0.54
CA LEU A 574 -34.11 1.37 1.33
C LEU A 574 -34.75 2.49 0.50
N LEU A 575 -34.26 2.73 -0.72
CA LEU A 575 -34.86 3.69 -1.65
C LEU A 575 -36.30 3.32 -1.97
N TRP A 576 -36.60 2.03 -2.13
CA TRP A 576 -37.94 1.55 -2.42
C TRP A 576 -38.92 1.83 -1.27
N VAL A 577 -38.55 1.44 -0.04
CA VAL A 577 -39.41 1.61 1.14
C VAL A 577 -39.55 3.08 1.56
N THR A 578 -38.56 3.93 1.24
CA THR A 578 -38.62 5.39 1.48
C THR A 578 -39.29 6.18 0.35
N GLY A 579 -39.79 5.51 -0.69
CA GLY A 579 -40.58 6.13 -1.76
C GLY A 579 -39.79 6.67 -2.97
N GLN A 580 -38.46 6.58 -2.97
CA GLN A 580 -37.57 6.96 -4.08
C GLN A 580 -37.52 5.87 -5.17
N ARG A 581 -38.70 5.50 -5.70
CA ARG A 581 -38.89 4.29 -6.52
C ARG A 581 -38.13 4.31 -7.86
N ASP A 582 -38.02 5.45 -8.51
CA ASP A 582 -37.33 5.55 -9.81
C ASP A 582 -35.84 5.27 -9.66
N GLU A 583 -35.23 5.82 -8.61
CA GLU A 583 -33.83 5.55 -8.30
C GLU A 583 -33.62 4.12 -7.82
N ALA A 584 -34.52 3.59 -6.98
CA ALA A 584 -34.49 2.19 -6.56
C ALA A 584 -34.46 1.24 -7.77
N ARG A 585 -35.33 1.45 -8.76
CA ARG A 585 -35.35 0.63 -9.99
C ARG A 585 -34.04 0.75 -10.78
N ARG A 586 -33.48 1.95 -10.89
CA ARG A 586 -32.19 2.16 -11.55
C ARG A 586 -31.09 1.35 -10.88
N ILE A 587 -30.93 1.49 -9.56
CA ILE A 587 -29.91 0.77 -8.79
C ILE A 587 -30.12 -0.74 -8.88
N LEU A 588 -31.35 -1.23 -8.68
CA LEU A 588 -31.63 -2.66 -8.73
C LEU A 588 -31.41 -3.26 -10.13
N ARG A 589 -31.64 -2.50 -11.22
CA ARG A 589 -31.27 -2.93 -12.59
C ARG A 589 -29.76 -3.01 -12.79
N GLU A 590 -29.01 -2.02 -12.30
CA GLU A 590 -27.55 -2.03 -12.34
C GLU A 590 -27.00 -3.25 -11.58
N VAL A 591 -27.54 -3.53 -10.39
CA VAL A 591 -27.16 -4.69 -9.58
C VAL A 591 -27.50 -6.00 -10.29
N ARG A 592 -28.71 -6.15 -10.84
CA ARG A 592 -29.12 -7.34 -11.61
C ARG A 592 -28.24 -7.57 -12.85
N ALA A 593 -27.79 -6.51 -13.51
CA ALA A 593 -26.89 -6.62 -14.66
C ALA A 593 -25.50 -7.15 -14.26
N ARG A 594 -25.07 -6.95 -13.00
CA ARG A 594 -23.82 -7.51 -12.47
C ARG A 594 -23.96 -8.97 -12.08
N ASP A 595 -24.98 -9.30 -11.30
CA ASP A 595 -25.30 -10.68 -10.92
C ASP A 595 -26.81 -10.89 -10.75
N ALA A 596 -27.43 -11.50 -11.75
CA ALA A 596 -28.85 -11.84 -11.72
C ALA A 596 -29.17 -13.08 -10.87
N THR A 597 -28.15 -13.87 -10.50
CA THR A 597 -28.31 -15.12 -9.75
C THR A 597 -28.17 -14.96 -8.25
N ASN A 598 -27.66 -13.81 -7.80
CA ASN A 598 -27.47 -13.49 -6.39
C ASN A 598 -28.75 -13.73 -5.55
N ASP A 599 -28.60 -14.53 -4.49
CA ASP A 599 -29.72 -14.97 -3.65
C ASP A 599 -30.40 -13.77 -2.95
N VAL A 600 -29.61 -12.84 -2.40
CA VAL A 600 -30.11 -11.63 -1.70
C VAL A 600 -30.93 -10.75 -2.63
N LEU A 601 -30.44 -10.52 -3.86
CA LEU A 601 -31.19 -9.75 -4.87
C LEU A 601 -32.53 -10.42 -5.20
N ARG A 602 -32.54 -11.74 -5.49
CA ARG A 602 -33.77 -12.46 -5.86
C ARG A 602 -34.79 -12.40 -4.73
N ASP A 603 -34.35 -12.62 -3.50
CA ASP A 603 -35.21 -12.60 -2.32
C ASP A 603 -35.79 -11.20 -2.07
N THR A 604 -34.97 -10.14 -2.19
CA THR A 604 -35.43 -8.75 -2.04
C THR A 604 -36.44 -8.36 -3.12
N LEU A 605 -36.20 -8.71 -4.40
CA LEU A 605 -37.14 -8.42 -5.48
C LEU A 605 -38.48 -9.15 -5.29
N ALA A 606 -38.43 -10.40 -4.86
CA ALA A 606 -39.62 -11.19 -4.54
C ALA A 606 -40.40 -10.58 -3.36
N ARG A 607 -39.70 -10.19 -2.28
CA ARG A 607 -40.29 -9.56 -1.08
C ARG A 607 -40.95 -8.23 -1.41
N LEU A 608 -40.27 -7.38 -2.19
CA LEU A 608 -40.75 -6.04 -2.56
C LEU A 608 -41.74 -6.04 -3.73
N LYS A 609 -41.95 -7.19 -4.40
CA LYS A 609 -42.79 -7.35 -5.59
C LYS A 609 -42.42 -6.36 -6.70
N VAL A 610 -41.12 -6.21 -6.94
CA VAL A 610 -40.58 -5.33 -7.99
C VAL A 610 -40.34 -6.13 -9.25
N ASP A 611 -41.00 -5.74 -10.33
CA ASP A 611 -40.65 -6.19 -11.68
C ASP A 611 -39.68 -5.17 -12.31
N LEU A 612 -38.53 -5.64 -12.78
CA LEU A 612 -37.38 -4.80 -13.18
C LEU A 612 -37.13 -4.81 -14.68
#